data_AF-A0A833SS85-F1
#
_entry.id   AF-A0A833SS85-F1
#
_cell.length_a   1.000
_cell.length_b   1.000
_cell.length_c   1.000
_cell.angle_alpha   90.00
_cell.angle_beta   90.00
_cell.angle_gamma   90.00
#
_symmetry.space_group_name_H-M   'P 1'
#
loop_
_entity.id
_entity.type
_entity.pdbx_description
1 polymer ?
#
loop_
_entity_poly.entity_id
_entity_poly.type
_entity_poly.pdbx_seq_one_letter_code
_entity_poly.pdbx_strand_id
1 'polypeptide(L)'
;MIQTPPAMAGIIYGFLLRSDFCGLTMVQHDADGGILFMHRNQHKLTGKSTEKAVDTSRIEDDPEENYADPAIWTHILRFRLEASRRNYAIQMLRLDLDFEANKKCFGRRDVYRSPNFYVQEITTFSFSGLETLLRRFALESTRFSSGI
;
A
#
# COMPACT_ATOMS: atom_id res chain seq x y z
N MET A 1 -17.35 20.58 4.07
CA MET A 1 -15.89 20.75 3.87
C MET A 1 -15.22 19.52 4.46
N ILE A 2 -14.33 18.84 3.71
CA ILE A 2 -13.66 17.63 4.18
C ILE A 2 -12.71 17.99 5.33
N GLN A 3 -12.95 17.44 6.51
CA GLN A 3 -12.16 17.74 7.71
C GLN A 3 -10.94 16.84 7.88
N THR A 4 -11.02 15.62 7.36
CA THR A 4 -9.95 14.64 7.48
C THR A 4 -8.87 14.89 6.41
N PRO A 5 -7.61 15.12 6.79
CA PRO A 5 -6.53 15.23 5.82
C PRO A 5 -6.40 13.95 4.96
N PRO A 6 -5.76 14.04 3.78
CA PRO A 6 -5.46 12.85 2.98
C PRO A 6 -4.69 11.80 3.79
N ALA A 7 -5.08 10.54 3.62
CA ALA A 7 -4.36 9.40 4.18
C ALA A 7 -3.49 8.75 3.09
N MET A 8 -2.75 7.71 3.48
CA MET A 8 -1.99 6.88 2.53
C MET A 8 -2.23 5.42 2.83
N ALA A 9 -2.24 4.60 1.79
CA ALA A 9 -2.20 3.15 1.89
C ALA A 9 -0.86 2.62 1.41
N GLY A 10 -0.42 1.55 2.03
CA GLY A 10 0.92 1.07 1.84
C GLY A 10 1.24 -0.12 2.72
N ILE A 11 2.54 -0.34 2.82
CA ILE A 11 3.12 -1.41 3.62
C ILE A 11 3.89 -0.84 4.80
N ILE A 12 3.91 -1.58 5.90
CA ILE A 12 4.82 -1.32 7.00
C ILE A 12 6.07 -2.17 6.76
N TYR A 13 7.22 -1.51 6.73
CA TYR A 13 8.51 -2.14 6.56
C TYR A 13 9.35 -1.84 7.79
N GLY A 14 9.87 -2.86 8.45
CA GLY A 14 10.53 -2.67 9.73
C GLY A 14 11.34 -3.87 10.18
N PHE A 15 12.36 -3.61 10.99
CA PHE A 15 13.18 -4.62 11.64
C PHE A 15 13.28 -4.30 13.14
N LEU A 16 12.89 -5.27 13.97
CA LEU A 16 12.91 -5.27 15.45
C LEU A 16 12.28 -4.03 16.13
N LEU A 17 12.96 -2.89 16.09
CA LEU A 17 12.63 -1.68 16.85
C LEU A 17 12.17 -0.49 15.99
N ARG A 18 12.26 -0.62 14.65
CA ARG A 18 11.81 0.42 13.69
C ARG A 18 10.62 -0.06 12.88
N SER A 19 9.71 0.86 12.60
CA SER A 19 8.49 0.61 11.82
C SER A 19 8.25 1.76 10.85
N ASP A 20 8.74 1.61 9.63
CA ASP A 20 8.60 2.64 8.61
C ASP A 20 7.36 2.35 7.76
N PHE A 21 6.47 3.32 7.65
CA PHE A 21 5.32 3.22 6.75
C PHE A 21 5.72 3.70 5.35
N CYS A 22 5.67 2.79 4.38
CA CYS A 22 5.85 3.09 2.96
C CYS A 22 4.49 3.20 2.26
N GLY A 23 3.98 4.42 2.15
CA GLY A 23 2.77 4.71 1.37
C GLY A 23 3.10 4.81 -0.12
N LEU A 24 2.41 3.98 -0.89
CA LEU A 24 2.50 3.93 -2.36
C LEU A 24 1.18 4.35 -3.02
N THR A 25 0.14 4.55 -2.21
CA THR A 25 -1.23 4.84 -2.62
C THR A 25 -1.77 6.03 -1.84
N MET A 26 -2.35 7.01 -2.53
CA MET A 26 -3.08 8.12 -1.89
C MET A 26 -4.46 7.64 -1.46
N VAL A 27 -4.93 8.07 -0.30
CA VAL A 27 -6.27 7.80 0.21
C VAL A 27 -7.00 9.12 0.45
N GLN A 28 -8.20 9.26 -0.11
CA GLN A 28 -9.07 10.42 0.07
C GLN A 28 -10.33 10.02 0.84
N HIS A 29 -10.81 10.95 1.66
CA HIS A 29 -11.98 10.73 2.50
C HIS A 29 -13.19 11.52 2.00
N ASP A 30 -14.38 11.05 2.36
CA ASP A 30 -15.62 11.81 2.24
C ASP A 30 -15.75 12.87 3.35
N ALA A 31 -16.92 13.51 3.45
CA ALA A 31 -17.21 14.53 4.46
C ALA A 31 -17.28 13.98 5.89
N ASP A 32 -17.61 12.70 6.05
CA ASP A 32 -17.77 12.00 7.33
C ASP A 32 -16.45 11.35 7.79
N GLY A 33 -15.40 11.41 6.96
CA GLY A 33 -14.10 10.82 7.24
C GLY A 33 -13.98 9.34 6.87
N GLY A 34 -14.97 8.79 6.17
CA GLY A 34 -14.92 7.49 5.53
C GLY A 34 -13.94 7.51 4.35
N ILE A 35 -13.35 6.36 4.00
CA ILE A 35 -12.47 6.25 2.84
C ILE A 35 -13.34 6.20 1.57
N LEU A 36 -13.17 7.20 0.71
CA LEU A 36 -13.93 7.33 -0.53
C LEU A 36 -13.16 6.80 -1.74
N PHE A 37 -11.84 7.03 -1.77
CA PHE A 37 -11.03 6.74 -2.94
C PHE A 37 -9.59 6.39 -2.58
N MET A 38 -9.02 5.42 -3.31
CA MET A 38 -7.63 4.97 -3.20
C MET A 38 -6.98 4.94 -4.58
N HIS A 39 -5.79 5.54 -4.72
CA HIS A 39 -5.08 5.60 -6.00
C HIS A 39 -3.62 5.20 -5.87
N ARG A 40 -3.22 4.12 -6.58
CA ARG A 40 -1.83 3.65 -6.66
C ARG A 40 -0.99 4.68 -7.42
N ASN A 41 -0.19 5.44 -6.70
CA ASN A 41 0.63 6.52 -7.26
C ASN A 41 2.02 6.05 -7.70
N GLN A 42 2.67 5.25 -6.85
CA GLN A 42 4.11 4.95 -6.99
C GLN A 42 4.39 3.57 -7.61
N HIS A 43 3.47 2.62 -7.48
CA HIS A 43 3.62 1.26 -8.01
C HIS A 43 2.32 0.82 -8.69
N LYS A 44 2.29 0.96 -10.02
CA LYS A 44 1.11 0.67 -10.86
C LYS A 44 1.03 -0.83 -11.13
N LEU A 45 -0.19 -1.32 -11.33
CA LEU A 45 -0.42 -2.68 -11.79
C LEU A 45 -0.01 -2.80 -13.25
N THR A 46 0.69 -3.87 -13.59
CA THR A 46 1.17 -4.18 -14.94
C THR A 46 0.61 -5.49 -15.47
N GLY A 47 0.21 -6.40 -14.58
CA GLY A 47 -0.24 -7.75 -14.91
C GLY A 47 0.85 -8.66 -15.46
N LYS A 48 2.13 -8.25 -15.41
CA LYS A 48 3.27 -8.99 -15.96
C LYS A 48 4.22 -9.41 -14.85
N SER A 49 4.49 -10.70 -14.73
CA SER A 49 5.48 -11.19 -13.78
C SER A 49 6.84 -10.62 -14.16
N THR A 50 7.44 -9.81 -13.30
CA THR A 50 8.81 -9.35 -13.54
C THR A 50 9.74 -10.54 -13.35
N GLU A 51 10.65 -10.78 -14.30
CA GLU A 51 11.61 -11.90 -14.29
C GLU A 51 12.58 -11.92 -13.10
N LYS A 52 12.45 -10.98 -12.15
CA LYS A 52 13.33 -10.83 -10.98
C LYS A 52 12.81 -11.45 -9.69
N ALA A 53 11.64 -12.10 -9.69
CA ALA A 53 11.15 -12.87 -8.55
C ALA A 53 11.29 -14.38 -8.81
N VAL A 54 12.53 -14.87 -8.86
CA VAL A 54 12.82 -16.30 -8.69
C VAL A 54 13.77 -16.44 -7.52
N ASP A 55 13.20 -16.51 -6.32
CA ASP A 55 13.77 -17.34 -5.26
C ASP A 55 12.83 -18.55 -5.11
N THR A 56 13.24 -19.65 -5.74
CA THR A 56 12.54 -20.95 -5.83
C THR A 56 12.46 -21.74 -4.52
N SER A 57 12.59 -21.10 -3.36
CA SER A 57 12.63 -21.81 -2.07
C SER A 57 11.32 -21.81 -1.27
N ARG A 58 10.21 -21.27 -1.81
CA ARG A 58 8.89 -21.29 -1.13
C ARG A 58 7.72 -21.67 -2.04
N ILE A 59 7.88 -22.73 -2.82
CA ILE A 59 6.72 -23.40 -3.43
C ILE A 59 6.07 -24.26 -2.33
N GLU A 60 5.24 -23.64 -1.51
CA GLU A 60 4.09 -24.34 -0.93
C GLU A 60 2.89 -24.00 -1.82
N ASP A 61 2.20 -25.04 -2.29
CA ASP A 61 1.03 -24.99 -3.17
C ASP A 61 -0.13 -24.22 -2.53
N ASP A 62 -0.10 -22.89 -2.62
CA ASP A 62 -1.30 -22.05 -2.55
C ASP A 62 -1.61 -21.49 -3.94
N PRO A 63 -2.69 -21.96 -4.61
CA PRO A 63 -3.08 -21.46 -5.92
C PRO A 63 -3.55 -19.99 -5.92
N GLU A 64 -3.65 -19.32 -4.76
CA GLU A 64 -4.15 -17.94 -4.66
C GLU A 64 -3.11 -16.81 -4.76
N GLU A 65 -1.79 -17.06 -4.68
CA GLU A 65 -0.79 -15.98 -4.61
C GLU A 65 0.12 -15.76 -5.83
N ASN A 66 -0.12 -16.42 -6.97
CA ASN A 66 0.68 -16.21 -8.18
C ASN A 66 0.26 -14.97 -9.00
N TYR A 67 0.13 -13.82 -8.35
CA TYR A 67 -0.12 -12.55 -9.03
C TYR A 67 1.19 -11.85 -9.39
N ALA A 68 1.29 -11.43 -10.65
CA ALA A 68 2.42 -10.72 -11.22
C ALA A 68 2.85 -9.45 -10.44
N ASP A 69 1.88 -8.65 -10.01
CA ASP A 69 2.12 -7.43 -9.23
C ASP A 69 2.04 -7.72 -7.73
N PRO A 70 2.86 -7.09 -6.87
CA PRO A 70 2.80 -7.27 -5.41
C PRO A 70 1.53 -6.66 -4.79
N ALA A 71 1.06 -7.25 -3.68
CA ALA A 71 0.10 -6.61 -2.79
C ALA A 71 0.80 -5.52 -1.99
N ILE A 72 0.25 -4.30 -1.99
CA ILE A 72 0.84 -3.16 -1.29
C ILE A 72 -0.14 -2.44 -0.37
N TRP A 73 -1.41 -2.83 -0.33
CA TRP A 73 -2.40 -2.30 0.60
C TRP A 73 -2.49 -3.21 1.81
N THR A 74 -1.49 -3.19 2.69
CA THR A 74 -1.59 -3.93 3.96
C THR A 74 -2.08 -3.05 5.11
N HIS A 75 -1.75 -1.76 5.07
CA HIS A 75 -2.10 -0.80 6.10
C HIS A 75 -2.53 0.56 5.52
N ILE A 76 -3.36 1.28 6.28
CA ILE A 76 -3.72 2.68 6.06
C ILE A 76 -3.04 3.53 7.14
N LEU A 77 -2.24 4.52 6.73
CA LEU A 77 -1.69 5.55 7.60
C LEU A 77 -2.66 6.74 7.68
N ARG A 78 -3.15 7.02 8.89
CA ARG A 78 -4.13 8.09 9.16
C ARG A 78 -3.57 9.11 10.13
N PHE A 79 -4.06 10.34 9.98
CA PHE A 79 -3.79 11.44 10.90
C PHE A 79 -4.86 11.50 11.98
N ARG A 80 -4.46 11.73 13.24
CA ARG A 80 -5.39 11.90 14.36
C ARG A 80 -6.10 13.24 14.24
N LEU A 81 -7.43 13.25 14.34
CA LEU A 81 -8.22 14.47 14.19
C LEU A 81 -7.98 15.47 15.33
N GLU A 82 -7.59 14.96 16.49
CA GLU A 82 -7.25 15.72 17.70
C GLU A 82 -5.88 16.40 17.60
N ALA A 83 -5.01 15.92 16.70
CA ALA A 83 -3.70 16.50 16.50
C ALA A 83 -3.80 17.81 15.70
N SER A 84 -2.99 18.80 16.07
CA SER A 84 -2.89 20.06 15.32
C SER A 84 -2.51 19.79 13.88
N ARG A 85 -3.26 20.33 12.90
CA ARG A 85 -2.96 20.19 11.46
C ARG A 85 -1.57 20.67 11.07
N ARG A 86 -0.93 21.53 11.88
CA ARG A 86 0.48 21.93 11.68
C ARG A 86 1.44 20.74 11.78
N ASN A 87 1.04 19.67 12.46
CA ASN A 87 1.81 18.44 12.62
C ASN A 87 1.53 17.41 11.51
N TYR A 88 0.62 17.71 10.57
CA TYR A 88 0.41 16.88 9.39
C TYR A 88 1.58 17.07 8.42
N ALA A 89 2.61 16.25 8.61
CA ALA A 89 3.82 16.26 7.79
C ALA A 89 4.08 14.86 7.24
N ILE A 90 3.85 14.69 5.94
CA ILE A 90 4.17 13.46 5.21
C ILE A 90 5.62 13.55 4.75
N GLN A 91 6.39 12.51 5.04
CA GLN A 91 7.80 12.42 4.67
C GLN A 91 7.95 11.64 3.37
N MET A 92 8.95 12.01 2.58
CA MET A 92 9.43 11.19 1.48
C MET A 92 10.55 10.29 2.01
N LEU A 93 10.41 9.00 1.79
CA LEU A 93 11.32 7.96 2.28
C LEU A 93 11.78 7.13 1.08
N ARG A 94 12.97 6.54 1.18
CA ARG A 94 13.39 5.48 0.27
C ARG A 94 13.66 4.22 1.06
N LEU A 95 13.07 3.11 0.63
CA LEU A 95 13.18 1.80 1.26
C LEU A 95 13.47 0.74 0.20
N ASP A 96 14.24 -0.28 0.58
CA ASP A 96 14.40 -1.48 -0.23
C ASP A 96 13.23 -2.42 0.07
N LEU A 97 12.31 -2.55 -0.87
CA LEU A 97 11.15 -3.45 -0.76
C LEU A 97 11.48 -4.77 -1.45
N ASP A 98 10.80 -5.84 -1.03
CA ASP A 98 10.99 -7.19 -1.57
C ASP A 98 10.87 -7.27 -3.10
N PHE A 99 10.08 -6.38 -3.70
CA PHE A 99 9.84 -6.31 -5.14
C PHE A 99 10.54 -5.13 -5.84
N GLU A 100 11.08 -4.15 -5.11
CA GLU A 100 11.72 -2.97 -5.72
C GLU A 100 12.70 -2.31 -4.73
N ALA A 101 13.99 -2.37 -5.06
CA ALA A 101 15.03 -1.67 -4.30
C ALA A 101 14.91 -0.15 -4.45
N ASN A 102 15.31 0.58 -3.41
CA ASN A 102 15.37 2.04 -3.37
C ASN A 102 14.04 2.73 -3.73
N LYS A 103 12.90 2.09 -3.39
CA LYS A 103 11.57 2.59 -3.71
C LYS A 103 11.29 3.89 -2.98
N LYS A 104 10.87 4.91 -3.73
CA LYS A 104 10.36 6.17 -3.17
C LYS A 104 8.95 5.97 -2.62
N CYS A 105 8.80 6.19 -1.32
CA CYS A 105 7.53 6.11 -0.60
C CYS A 105 7.16 7.46 0.02
N PHE A 106 5.87 7.65 0.30
CA PHE A 106 5.35 8.75 1.10
C PHE A 106 4.77 8.19 2.39
N GLY A 107 5.17 8.72 3.54
CA GLY A 107 4.78 8.14 4.82
C GLY A 107 5.56 8.72 5.97
N ARG A 108 5.86 7.90 6.97
CA ARG A 108 6.65 8.28 8.15
C ARG A 108 7.48 7.10 8.65
N ARG A 109 8.63 7.42 9.25
CA ARG A 109 9.39 6.47 10.07
C ARG A 109 8.80 6.31 11.46
N ASP A 110 9.11 5.18 12.09
CA ASP A 110 8.71 4.84 13.47
C ASP A 110 7.22 5.10 13.75
N VAL A 111 6.37 4.64 12.84
CA VAL A 111 4.95 4.99 12.77
C VAL A 111 4.19 4.62 14.04
N TYR A 112 4.56 3.50 14.69
CA TYR A 112 3.95 3.08 15.95
C TYR A 112 4.30 3.99 17.14
N ARG A 113 5.37 4.77 17.04
CA ARG A 113 5.77 5.77 18.06
C ARG A 113 5.23 7.15 17.75
N SER A 114 4.45 7.30 16.68
CA SER A 114 3.95 8.61 16.25
C SER A 114 2.83 9.11 17.16
N PRO A 115 2.92 10.33 17.71
CA PRO A 115 1.82 10.90 18.49
C PRO A 115 0.68 11.41 17.61
N ASN A 116 0.96 11.76 16.35
CA ASN A 116 -0.02 12.41 15.46
C ASN A 116 -0.61 11.47 14.40
N PHE A 117 0.02 10.33 14.17
CA PHE A 117 -0.39 9.35 13.16
C PHE A 117 -0.67 8.00 13.81
N TYR A 118 -1.50 7.21 13.16
CA TYR A 118 -1.75 5.82 13.51
C TYR A 118 -1.95 5.00 12.25
N VAL A 119 -1.75 3.69 12.37
CA VAL A 119 -1.94 2.74 11.28
C VAL A 119 -3.14 1.85 11.57
N GLN A 120 -3.87 1.48 10.53
CA GLN A 120 -4.96 0.51 10.57
C GLN A 120 -4.66 -0.58 9.56
N GLU A 121 -4.84 -1.84 9.91
CA GLU A 121 -4.73 -2.94 8.95
C GLU A 121 -5.85 -2.86 7.92
N ILE A 122 -5.53 -3.16 6.66
CA ILE A 122 -6.51 -3.14 5.56
C ILE A 122 -7.67 -4.12 5.81
N THR A 123 -7.39 -5.21 6.51
CA THR A 123 -8.33 -6.31 6.83
C THR A 123 -9.53 -5.84 7.66
N THR A 124 -9.37 -4.71 8.36
CA THR A 124 -10.44 -4.08 9.15
C THR A 124 -11.51 -3.40 8.30
N PHE A 125 -11.29 -3.24 7.00
CA PHE A 125 -12.22 -2.59 6.07
C PHE A 125 -12.97 -3.60 5.21
N SER A 126 -14.24 -3.28 4.88
CA SER A 126 -15.09 -4.13 4.04
C SER A 126 -14.58 -4.33 2.60
N PHE A 127 -13.68 -3.45 2.14
CA PHE A 127 -13.06 -3.50 0.81
C PHE A 127 -11.67 -4.14 0.80
N SER A 128 -11.27 -4.84 1.86
CA SER A 128 -9.93 -5.44 2.01
C SER A 128 -9.53 -6.35 0.83
N GLY A 129 -10.49 -7.04 0.19
CA GLY A 129 -10.25 -7.88 -0.99
C GLY A 129 -10.10 -7.14 -2.32
N LEU A 130 -10.30 -5.82 -2.36
CA LEU A 130 -10.32 -5.05 -3.62
C LEU A 130 -8.96 -5.07 -4.33
N GLU A 131 -7.85 -5.03 -3.59
CA GLU A 131 -6.51 -5.09 -4.19
C GLU A 131 -6.28 -6.41 -4.92
N THR A 132 -6.67 -7.53 -4.32
CA THR A 132 -6.58 -8.86 -4.93
C THR A 132 -7.36 -8.92 -6.23
N LEU A 133 -8.59 -8.39 -6.26
CA LEU A 133 -9.40 -8.31 -7.48
C LEU A 133 -8.72 -7.46 -8.56
N LEU A 134 -8.17 -6.30 -8.20
CA LEU A 134 -7.46 -5.43 -9.15
C LEU A 134 -6.21 -6.12 -9.74
N ARG A 135 -5.41 -6.80 -8.90
CA ARG A 135 -4.23 -7.58 -9.33
C ARG A 135 -4.63 -8.71 -10.27
N ARG A 136 -5.72 -9.41 -9.97
CA ARG A 136 -6.30 -10.44 -10.85
C ARG A 136 -6.69 -9.88 -12.21
N PHE A 137 -7.44 -8.79 -12.25
CA PHE A 137 -7.85 -8.18 -13.53
C PHE A 137 -6.65 -7.68 -14.33
N ALA A 138 -5.62 -7.14 -13.68
CA ALA A 138 -4.39 -6.77 -14.35
C ALA A 138 -3.71 -7.98 -15.02
N LEU A 139 -3.56 -9.10 -14.30
CA LEU A 139 -3.00 -10.34 -14.84
C LEU A 139 -3.85 -10.92 -15.99
N GLU A 140 -5.17 -10.96 -15.84
CA GLU A 140 -6.06 -11.45 -16.90
C GLU A 140 -5.95 -10.59 -18.17
N SER A 141 -5.82 -9.27 -18.04
CA SER A 141 -5.72 -8.34 -19.18
C SER A 141 -4.49 -8.59 -20.07
N THR A 142 -3.39 -9.10 -19.52
CA THR A 142 -2.19 -9.39 -20.31
C THR A 142 -2.35 -10.65 -21.16
N ARG A 143 -3.12 -11.63 -20.67
CA ARG A 143 -3.45 -12.86 -21.42
C ARG A 143 -4.32 -12.60 -22.64
N PHE A 144 -5.25 -11.64 -22.54
CA PHE A 144 -6.08 -11.23 -23.69
C PHE A 144 -5.30 -10.42 -24.73
N SER A 145 -4.27 -9.69 -24.30
CA SER A 145 -3.45 -8.88 -25.21
C SER A 145 -2.42 -9.69 -26.00
N SER A 146 -2.08 -10.91 -25.54
CA SER A 146 -1.16 -11.83 -26.23
C SER A 146 -1.81 -12.68 -27.34
N GLY A 147 -3.11 -12.51 -27.60
CA GLY A 147 -3.87 -13.24 -28.61
C GLY A 147 -4.24 -12.45 -29.88
N ILE A 148 -3.67 -11.26 -30.09
CA ILE A 148 -3.82 -10.42 -31.28
C ILE A 148 -2.46 -10.25 -31.95
#